data_AF-A0A1J3D2E9-F1
#
_entry.id   AF-A0A1J3D2E9-F1
#
_cell.length_a   1.000
_cell.length_b   1.000
_cell.length_c   1.000
_cell.angle_alpha   90.00
_cell.angle_beta   90.00
_cell.angle_gamma   90.00
#
_symmetry.space_group_name_H-M   'P 1'
#
loop_
_entity.id
_entity.type
_entity.pdbx_description
1 polymer ?
#
loop_
_entity_poly.entity_id
_entity_poly.type
_entity_poly.pdbx_seq_one_letter_code
_entity_poly.pdbx_strand_id
1 'polypeptide(L)'
;GNYDGLNQLPSFELHIGPNNWTSVSTLGVTNGSIHEMIHVLTTNHLQVCLVKTGDTTPFISSLELRPLNNNTYVTQSGSLIAVSRVYFSPTSSFVRFDEDIHDRTWVPFSDNTTSFLSTNVSVDTSNLYNVPQPVAKTAAVPANVTHPLTLDWSLDE
;
A
#
# COMPACT_ATOMS: atom_id res chain seq x y z
N GLY A 1 13.06 -2.51 -15.63
CA GLY A 1 13.95 -3.64 -15.27
C GLY A 1 15.25 -3.54 -16.05
N ASN A 2 16.30 -4.24 -15.60
CA ASN A 2 17.66 -4.25 -16.16
C ASN A 2 18.17 -2.86 -16.62
N TYR A 3 18.02 -1.85 -15.76
CA TYR A 3 18.28 -0.45 -16.09
C TYR A 3 19.76 -0.17 -16.40
N ASP A 4 20.67 -1.02 -15.92
CA ASP A 4 22.12 -0.90 -16.07
C ASP A 4 22.76 -2.00 -16.96
N GLY A 5 21.95 -2.93 -17.50
CA GLY A 5 22.44 -4.01 -18.34
C GLY A 5 23.17 -5.15 -17.59
N LEU A 6 23.24 -5.11 -16.26
CA LEU A 6 24.02 -6.07 -15.46
C LEU A 6 23.25 -7.34 -15.08
N ASN A 7 21.94 -7.38 -15.33
CA ASN A 7 21.06 -8.49 -14.95
C ASN A 7 21.14 -8.86 -13.44
N GLN A 8 21.34 -7.85 -12.59
CA GLN A 8 21.37 -8.02 -11.14
C GLN A 8 20.04 -7.54 -10.53
N LEU A 9 19.60 -8.22 -9.47
CA LEU A 9 18.42 -7.82 -8.70
C LEU A 9 18.81 -6.66 -7.77
N PRO A 10 18.02 -5.57 -7.73
CA PRO A 10 18.31 -4.43 -6.87
C PRO A 10 18.34 -4.81 -5.39
N SER A 11 19.32 -4.25 -4.68
CA SER A 11 19.45 -4.29 -3.22
C SER A 11 19.96 -2.94 -2.71
N PHE A 12 19.10 -2.22 -1.99
CA PHE A 12 19.40 -0.91 -1.42
C PHE A 12 18.39 -0.54 -0.31
N GLU A 13 18.65 0.53 0.42
CA GLU A 13 17.70 1.08 1.40
C GLU A 13 17.13 2.42 0.95
N LEU A 14 15.89 2.67 1.33
CA LEU A 14 15.23 3.96 1.24
C LEU A 14 15.26 4.65 2.59
N HIS A 15 15.61 5.94 2.59
CA HIS A 15 15.66 6.77 3.79
C HIS A 15 14.86 8.06 3.56
N ILE A 16 14.23 8.55 4.63
CA ILE A 16 13.60 9.88 4.69
C ILE A 16 14.42 10.75 5.63
N GLY A 17 15.15 11.71 5.05
CA GLY A 17 16.19 12.45 5.75
C GLY A 17 17.22 11.47 6.34
N PRO A 18 17.53 11.54 7.65
CA PRO A 18 18.48 10.63 8.30
C PRO A 18 17.86 9.28 8.73
N ASN A 19 16.55 9.07 8.54
CA ASN A 19 15.85 7.92 9.08
C ASN A 19 15.64 6.84 8.01
N ASN A 20 15.90 5.58 8.37
CA ASN A 20 15.57 4.44 7.53
C ASN A 20 14.04 4.35 7.34
N TRP A 21 13.61 4.21 6.09
CA TRP A 21 12.23 3.91 5.73
C TRP A 21 12.05 2.42 5.51
N THR A 22 12.77 1.82 4.55
CA THR A 22 12.64 0.39 4.21
C THR A 22 13.84 -0.10 3.42
N SER A 23 14.07 -1.41 3.48
CA SER A 23 14.99 -2.10 2.55
C SER A 23 14.23 -2.52 1.30
N VAL A 24 14.85 -2.32 0.14
CA VAL A 24 14.34 -2.75 -1.15
C VAL A 24 15.15 -3.96 -1.61
N SER A 25 14.47 -5.10 -1.71
CA SER A 25 14.98 -6.28 -2.39
C SER A 25 13.86 -6.90 -3.21
N THR A 26 14.17 -7.33 -4.43
CA THR A 26 13.17 -7.96 -5.32
C THR A 26 13.43 -9.46 -5.42
N LEU A 27 12.40 -10.28 -5.24
CA LEU A 27 12.50 -11.75 -5.35
C LEU A 27 12.56 -12.27 -6.80
N GLY A 28 12.40 -11.41 -7.82
CA GLY A 28 12.43 -11.83 -9.23
C GLY A 28 12.25 -10.67 -10.23
N VAL A 29 12.54 -10.94 -11.50
CA VAL A 29 12.64 -9.93 -12.58
C VAL A 29 11.29 -9.30 -12.96
N THR A 30 10.18 -9.99 -12.69
CA THR A 30 8.81 -9.52 -12.97
C THR A 30 8.18 -8.76 -11.82
N ASN A 31 8.83 -8.73 -10.65
CA ASN A 31 8.24 -8.19 -9.44
C ASN A 31 8.68 -6.74 -9.26
N GLY A 32 7.73 -5.81 -9.26
CA GLY A 32 7.92 -4.46 -8.74
C GLY A 32 7.64 -4.45 -7.24
N SER A 33 8.28 -3.55 -6.50
CA SER A 33 7.90 -3.22 -5.13
C SER A 33 7.29 -1.83 -5.07
N ILE A 34 6.26 -1.69 -4.24
CA ILE A 34 5.63 -0.42 -3.92
C ILE A 34 5.80 -0.23 -2.42
N HIS A 35 6.41 0.89 -2.03
CA HIS A 35 6.57 1.26 -0.64
C HIS A 35 5.82 2.57 -0.40
N GLU A 36 4.93 2.57 0.58
CA GLU A 36 4.11 3.73 0.94
C GLU A 36 4.42 4.16 2.37
N MET A 37 4.51 5.47 2.58
CA MET A 37 4.67 6.11 3.87
C MET A 37 3.73 7.29 3.99
N ILE A 38 3.18 7.48 5.19
CA ILE A 38 2.51 8.72 5.58
C ILE A 38 3.45 9.48 6.51
N HIS A 39 3.87 10.65 6.07
CA HIS A 39 4.85 11.48 6.75
C HIS A 39 4.38 12.92 6.87
N VAL A 40 4.52 13.50 8.06
CA VAL A 40 4.28 14.92 8.30
C VAL A 40 5.60 15.66 8.10
N LEU A 41 5.66 16.53 7.09
CA LEU A 41 6.85 17.34 6.81
C LEU A 41 7.11 18.34 7.95
N THR A 42 8.35 18.39 8.41
CA THR A 42 8.82 19.38 9.41
C THR A 42 9.41 20.62 8.77
N THR A 43 9.73 20.56 7.48
CA THR A 43 10.29 21.66 6.68
C THR A 43 9.56 21.75 5.34
N ASN A 44 9.93 22.72 4.50
CA ASN A 44 9.38 22.91 3.16
C ASN A 44 10.00 22.00 2.08
N HIS A 45 10.83 21.02 2.47
CA HIS A 45 11.48 20.11 1.54
C HIS A 45 11.49 18.68 2.11
N LEU A 46 11.40 17.69 1.23
CA LEU A 46 11.54 16.27 1.56
C LEU A 46 12.85 15.75 0.97
N GLN A 47 13.64 15.06 1.78
CA GLN A 47 14.84 14.37 1.33
C GLN A 47 14.56 12.87 1.27
N VAL A 48 14.57 12.31 0.07
CA VAL A 48 14.51 10.86 -0.16
C VAL A 48 15.90 10.41 -0.59
N CYS A 49 16.51 9.55 0.21
CA CYS A 49 17.86 9.05 -0.02
C CYS A 49 17.81 7.58 -0.38
N LEU A 50 18.52 7.18 -1.44
CA LEU A 50 18.71 5.79 -1.82
C LEU A 50 20.12 5.38 -1.38
N VAL A 51 20.20 4.55 -0.37
CA VAL A 51 21.47 4.12 0.23
C VAL A 51 21.88 2.79 -0.39
N LYS A 52 23.00 2.79 -1.09
CA LYS A 52 23.57 1.58 -1.69
C LYS A 52 24.10 0.66 -0.59
N THR A 53 23.48 -0.51 -0.42
CA THR A 53 23.88 -1.52 0.57
C THR A 53 24.52 -2.77 -0.06
N GLY A 54 24.34 -2.97 -1.37
CA GLY A 54 24.97 -4.04 -2.15
C GLY A 54 25.68 -3.53 -3.40
N ASP A 55 25.89 -4.43 -4.38
CA ASP A 55 26.65 -4.10 -5.60
C ASP A 55 25.84 -3.32 -6.64
N THR A 56 24.51 -3.46 -6.63
CA THR A 56 23.60 -2.80 -7.57
C THR A 56 23.51 -1.30 -7.34
N THR A 57 23.25 -0.53 -8.40
CA THR A 57 22.99 0.90 -8.27
C THR A 57 21.52 1.11 -7.86
N PRO A 58 21.25 1.83 -6.77
CA PRO A 58 19.87 2.11 -6.38
C PRO A 58 19.12 2.90 -7.46
N PHE A 59 17.85 2.58 -7.70
CA PHE A 59 17.01 3.32 -8.62
C PHE A 59 15.57 3.39 -8.12
N ILE A 60 14.83 4.41 -8.58
CA ILE A 60 13.39 4.54 -8.39
C ILE A 60 12.75 4.74 -9.77
N SER A 61 11.67 4.02 -10.05
CA SER A 61 10.89 4.19 -11.28
C SER A 61 9.88 5.35 -11.18
N SER A 62 9.25 5.52 -10.02
CA SER A 62 8.28 6.58 -9.73
C SER A 62 8.38 7.01 -8.27
N LEU A 63 8.28 8.32 -8.02
CA LEU A 63 8.12 8.90 -6.69
C LEU A 63 6.86 9.76 -6.70
N GLU A 64 5.85 9.34 -5.94
CA GLU A 64 4.53 9.97 -5.90
C GLU A 64 4.33 10.69 -4.56
N LEU A 65 3.99 11.98 -4.61
CA LEU A 65 3.66 12.79 -3.44
C LEU A 65 2.16 13.11 -3.49
N ARG A 66 1.39 12.52 -2.58
CA ARG A 66 -0.07 12.70 -2.51
C ARG A 66 -0.42 13.45 -1.22
N PRO A 67 -1.03 14.65 -1.30
CA PRO A 67 -1.45 15.37 -0.11
C PRO A 67 -2.60 14.63 0.58
N LEU A 68 -2.56 14.61 1.91
CA LEU A 68 -3.57 13.97 2.75
C LEU A 68 -3.95 14.91 3.90
N ASN A 69 -5.18 14.81 4.39
CA ASN A 69 -5.59 15.60 5.55
C ASN A 69 -4.85 15.12 6.81
N ASN A 70 -4.37 16.05 7.62
CA ASN A 70 -3.60 15.75 8.84
C ASN A 70 -4.38 14.93 9.89
N ASN A 71 -5.70 14.84 9.76
CA ASN A 71 -6.57 14.09 10.65
C ASN A 71 -6.96 12.69 10.13
N THR A 72 -6.55 12.31 8.91
CA THR A 72 -6.91 11.00 8.32
C THR A 72 -6.19 9.85 9.03
N TYR A 73 -4.86 9.94 9.20
CA TYR A 73 -4.05 8.94 9.90
C TYR A 73 -3.20 9.63 10.97
N VAL A 74 -3.80 9.85 12.13
CA VAL A 74 -3.11 10.48 13.27
C VAL A 74 -2.13 9.49 13.89
N THR A 75 -0.86 9.86 13.90
CA THR A 75 0.23 9.11 14.55
C THR A 75 0.59 9.73 15.90
N GLN A 76 0.99 8.89 16.87
CA GLN A 76 1.50 9.38 18.16
C GLN A 76 2.93 9.92 18.04
N SER A 77 3.74 9.32 17.17
CA SER A 77 5.12 9.70 16.91
C SER A 77 5.60 9.14 15.59
N GLY A 78 6.41 9.92 14.85
CA GLY A 78 7.06 9.45 13.63
C GLY A 78 6.11 9.23 12.45
N SER A 79 6.64 8.65 11.38
CA SER A 79 5.89 8.30 10.17
C SER A 79 5.11 7.00 10.34
N LEU A 80 4.11 6.78 9.50
CA LEU A 80 3.44 5.49 9.33
C LEU A 80 3.93 4.82 8.06
N ILE A 81 4.22 3.52 8.11
CA ILE A 81 4.50 2.69 6.94
C ILE A 81 3.23 1.88 6.64
N ALA A 82 2.85 1.79 5.37
CA ALA A 82 1.73 0.94 4.98
C ALA A 82 2.16 -0.53 5.00
N VAL A 83 1.57 -1.32 5.89
CA VAL A 83 1.75 -2.79 5.93
C VAL A 83 0.79 -3.46 4.96
N SER A 84 -0.50 -3.14 5.07
CA SER A 84 -1.53 -3.69 4.19
C SER A 84 -2.69 -2.72 4.04
N ARG A 85 -3.26 -2.66 2.84
CA ARG A 85 -4.50 -1.96 2.54
C ARG A 85 -5.30 -2.81 1.55
N VAL A 86 -6.26 -3.55 2.10
CA VAL A 86 -7.07 -4.49 1.35
C VAL A 86 -8.55 -4.11 1.32
N TYR A 87 -9.24 -4.64 0.32
CA TYR A 87 -10.70 -4.64 0.27
C TYR A 87 -11.21 -5.99 -0.22
N PHE A 88 -12.45 -6.33 0.12
CA PHE A 88 -13.00 -7.66 -0.18
C PHE A 88 -13.81 -7.61 -1.45
N SER A 89 -13.29 -8.16 -2.53
CA SER A 89 -13.92 -8.08 -3.86
C SER A 89 -13.84 -9.40 -4.60
N PRO A 90 -14.88 -9.76 -5.38
CA PRO A 90 -14.82 -10.93 -6.25
C PRO A 90 -13.89 -10.73 -7.46
N THR A 91 -13.45 -9.49 -7.72
CA THR A 91 -12.55 -9.16 -8.83
C THR A 91 -11.13 -8.90 -8.35
N SER A 92 -10.14 -9.24 -9.16
CA SER A 92 -8.72 -9.01 -8.88
C SER A 92 -8.21 -7.60 -9.23
N SER A 93 -9.10 -6.63 -9.45
CA SER A 93 -8.73 -5.25 -9.79
C SER A 93 -8.29 -4.46 -8.56
N PHE A 94 -7.22 -3.69 -8.70
CA PHE A 94 -6.82 -2.70 -7.70
C PHE A 94 -7.70 -1.45 -7.82
N VAL A 95 -7.93 -0.76 -6.71
CA VAL A 95 -8.56 0.57 -6.70
C VAL A 95 -7.48 1.60 -6.38
N ARG A 96 -7.39 2.64 -7.20
CA ARG A 96 -6.48 3.80 -7.08
C ARG A 96 -7.18 5.04 -7.64
N PHE A 97 -6.43 6.10 -7.97
CA PHE A 97 -6.96 7.22 -8.72
C PHE A 97 -7.53 6.77 -10.09
N ASP A 98 -8.70 7.26 -10.53
CA ASP A 98 -9.52 8.35 -9.97
C ASP A 98 -10.64 7.89 -9.03
N GLU A 99 -10.75 6.59 -8.75
CA GLU A 99 -11.77 6.03 -7.85
C GLU A 99 -11.51 6.37 -6.38
N ASP A 100 -10.24 6.46 -5.97
CA ASP A 100 -9.80 7.04 -4.69
C ASP A 100 -9.13 8.39 -4.93
N ILE A 101 -9.75 9.47 -4.44
CA ILE A 101 -9.22 10.84 -4.59
C ILE A 101 -7.86 11.04 -3.90
N HIS A 102 -7.54 10.19 -2.93
CA HIS A 102 -6.25 10.20 -2.21
C HIS A 102 -5.21 9.29 -2.87
N ASP A 103 -5.57 8.61 -3.96
CA ASP A 103 -4.72 7.69 -4.73
C ASP A 103 -4.04 6.58 -3.89
N ARG A 104 -4.70 6.16 -2.81
CA ARG A 104 -4.26 5.01 -2.03
C ARG A 104 -4.49 3.75 -2.85
N THR A 105 -3.54 2.82 -2.78
CA THR A 105 -3.68 1.50 -3.40
C THR A 105 -4.48 0.57 -2.52
N TRP A 106 -5.64 0.14 -2.99
CA TRP A 106 -6.43 -0.93 -2.38
C TRP A 106 -6.26 -2.22 -3.17
N VAL A 107 -5.80 -3.26 -2.48
CA VAL A 107 -5.56 -4.59 -3.06
C VAL A 107 -6.75 -5.50 -2.76
N PRO A 108 -7.33 -6.19 -3.74
CA PRO A 108 -8.41 -7.13 -3.45
C PRO A 108 -7.85 -8.30 -2.63
N PHE A 109 -8.52 -8.62 -1.53
CA PHE A 109 -8.22 -9.78 -0.69
C PHE A 109 -9.28 -10.84 -0.87
N SER A 110 -8.82 -12.08 -1.09
CA SER A 110 -9.64 -13.27 -1.21
C SER A 110 -8.91 -14.46 -0.63
N ASP A 111 -9.62 -15.30 0.09
CA ASP A 111 -9.13 -16.61 0.53
C ASP A 111 -10.15 -17.71 0.24
N ASN A 112 -9.81 -18.96 0.52
CA ASN A 112 -10.70 -20.10 0.28
C ASN A 112 -11.87 -20.19 1.28
N THR A 113 -11.89 -19.36 2.31
CA THR A 113 -12.90 -19.36 3.39
C THR A 113 -13.90 -18.22 3.26
N THR A 114 -13.69 -17.32 2.30
CA THR A 114 -14.49 -16.11 2.09
C THR A 114 -15.38 -16.23 0.86
N SER A 115 -16.55 -15.61 0.96
CA SER A 115 -17.45 -15.30 -0.14
C SER A 115 -17.75 -13.80 -0.12
N PHE A 116 -18.22 -13.24 -1.23
CA PHE A 116 -18.36 -11.80 -1.38
C PHE A 116 -19.81 -11.36 -1.51
N LEU A 117 -20.12 -10.22 -0.88
CA LEU A 117 -21.35 -9.48 -1.09
C LEU A 117 -21.03 -8.17 -1.81
N SER A 118 -21.98 -7.69 -2.60
CA SER A 118 -21.89 -6.38 -3.25
C SER A 118 -23.22 -5.66 -3.21
N THR A 119 -23.18 -4.34 -3.28
CA THR A 119 -24.37 -3.50 -3.43
C THR A 119 -24.17 -2.46 -4.52
N ASN A 120 -25.26 -2.15 -5.24
CA ASN A 120 -25.27 -1.06 -6.21
C ASN A 120 -25.58 0.29 -5.55
N VAL A 121 -26.12 0.27 -4.32
CA VAL A 121 -26.46 1.48 -3.55
C VAL A 121 -25.18 2.16 -3.05
N SER A 122 -25.17 3.49 -3.03
CA SER A 122 -24.07 4.24 -2.42
C SER A 122 -23.97 3.96 -0.92
N VAL A 123 -22.76 3.74 -0.44
CA VAL A 123 -22.49 3.57 0.98
C VAL A 123 -22.01 4.91 1.55
N ASP A 124 -22.54 5.31 2.70
CA ASP A 124 -22.07 6.53 3.36
C ASP A 124 -20.63 6.33 3.88
N THR A 125 -19.68 7.00 3.24
CA THR A 125 -18.25 7.00 3.62
C THR A 125 -17.79 8.36 4.10
N SER A 126 -18.72 9.20 4.60
CA SER A 126 -18.45 10.55 5.12
C SER A 126 -17.71 10.53 6.46
N ASN A 127 -16.46 10.09 6.43
CA ASN A 127 -15.56 10.07 7.58
C ASN A 127 -14.16 10.55 7.17
N LEU A 128 -13.25 10.63 8.16
CA LEU A 128 -11.88 11.13 7.97
C LEU A 128 -11.05 10.27 7.01
N TYR A 129 -11.41 8.99 6.84
CA TYR A 129 -10.74 8.07 5.92
C TYR A 129 -11.21 8.24 4.49
N ASN A 130 -12.42 8.77 4.25
CA ASN A 130 -12.98 8.96 2.91
C ASN A 130 -12.76 7.74 2.01
N VAL A 131 -13.28 6.58 2.43
CA VAL A 131 -13.10 5.32 1.70
C VAL A 131 -13.83 5.40 0.34
N PRO A 132 -13.20 4.96 -0.77
CA PRO A 132 -13.82 5.05 -2.10
C PRO A 132 -15.00 4.09 -2.25
N GLN A 133 -15.97 4.45 -3.08
CA GLN A 133 -17.21 3.67 -3.26
C GLN A 133 -16.97 2.23 -3.74
N PRO A 134 -16.05 1.93 -4.69
CA PRO A 134 -15.75 0.56 -5.09
C PRO A 134 -15.32 -0.34 -3.92
N VAL A 135 -14.62 0.23 -2.94
CA VAL A 135 -14.18 -0.47 -1.73
C VAL A 135 -15.35 -0.64 -0.75
N ALA A 136 -16.13 0.41 -0.52
CA ALA A 136 -17.21 0.39 0.46
C ALA A 136 -18.43 -0.44 0.02
N LYS A 137 -18.62 -0.64 -1.29
CA LYS A 137 -19.75 -1.38 -1.86
C LYS A 137 -19.57 -2.89 -1.83
N THR A 138 -18.43 -3.41 -1.39
CA THR A 138 -18.14 -4.83 -1.32
C THR A 138 -17.72 -5.25 0.08
N ALA A 139 -18.02 -6.50 0.44
CA ALA A 139 -17.71 -7.04 1.75
C ALA A 139 -17.46 -8.55 1.67
N ALA A 140 -16.70 -9.07 2.62
CA ALA A 140 -16.53 -10.52 2.81
C ALA A 140 -17.56 -11.07 3.80
N VAL A 141 -17.98 -12.30 3.54
CA VAL A 141 -18.75 -13.16 4.44
C VAL A 141 -18.11 -14.55 4.46
N PRO A 142 -18.36 -15.37 5.49
CA PRO A 142 -17.92 -16.76 5.48
C PRO A 142 -18.51 -17.50 4.28
N ALA A 143 -17.69 -18.28 3.57
CA ALA A 143 -18.17 -19.17 2.50
C ALA A 143 -19.12 -20.26 3.05
N ASN A 144 -18.93 -20.64 4.32
CA ASN A 144 -19.84 -21.51 5.04
C ASN A 144 -20.53 -20.73 6.18
N VAL A 145 -21.85 -20.60 6.10
CA VAL A 145 -22.68 -19.86 7.07
C VAL A 145 -22.60 -20.38 8.51
N THR A 146 -22.10 -21.60 8.73
CA THR A 146 -21.90 -22.15 10.08
C THR A 146 -20.53 -21.84 10.67
N HIS A 147 -19.61 -21.27 9.89
CA HIS A 147 -18.26 -20.93 10.32
C HIS A 147 -18.12 -19.42 10.53
N PRO A 148 -17.23 -18.97 11.44
CA PRO A 148 -16.90 -17.56 11.58
C PRO A 148 -16.11 -17.04 10.36
N LEU A 149 -16.11 -15.72 10.18
CA LEU A 149 -15.16 -15.04 9.29
C LEU A 149 -13.87 -14.83 10.08
N THR A 150 -12.78 -15.47 9.64
CA THR A 150 -11.45 -15.31 10.23
C THR A 150 -10.54 -14.61 9.22
N LEU A 151 -9.76 -13.65 9.69
CA LEU A 151 -8.79 -12.92 8.88
C LEU A 151 -7.46 -12.93 9.62
N ASP A 152 -6.46 -13.56 9.00
CA ASP A 152 -5.12 -13.72 9.55
C ASP A 152 -4.15 -12.81 8.80
N TRP A 153 -3.31 -12.10 9.54
CA TRP A 153 -2.35 -11.15 8.99
C TRP A 153 -1.00 -11.33 9.69
N SER A 154 0.09 -11.42 8.92
CA SER A 154 1.44 -11.26 9.44
C SER A 154 1.88 -9.80 9.26
N LEU A 155 2.66 -9.31 10.22
CA LEU A 155 3.33 -8.01 10.10
C LEU A 155 4.68 -8.12 9.38
N ASP A 156 5.18 -9.35 9.21
CA ASP A 156 6.44 -9.67 8.55
C ASP A 156 6.12 -10.25 7.17
N GLU A 157 6.26 -9.44 6.12
CA GLU A 157 6.54 -9.89 4.74
C GLU A 157 7.75 -9.13 4.19
#